data_AF-A0A329SCW4-F1
#
_entry.id   AF-A0A329SCW4-F1
#
_cell.length_a   1.000
_cell.length_b   1.000
_cell.length_c   1.000
_cell.angle_alpha   90.00
_cell.angle_beta   90.00
_cell.angle_gamma   90.00
#
_symmetry.space_group_name_H-M   'P 1'
#
loop_
_entity.id
_entity.type
_entity.pdbx_description
1 polymer ?
#
loop_
_entity_poly.entity_id
_entity_poly.type
_entity_poly.pdbx_seq_one_letter_code
_entity_poly.pdbx_strand_id
1 'polypeptide(L)'
;MPSTLPPRPALSSMHVLVPGHHSPKDEDDHPVWLTAPAVPVPTQPSRFSVCKRRASSLGDLLPRPQTSPSPAKALASAFHSVSVRTHQKLANLRSQSDNLRKKTSPRGGWRLPSAMKVNNPIRRPTPVAGHRFKWGEQDLLQHAQAAFEYHGEDAGSGSSYFHIVADGVSSPFGRQSLAAVDGVPVSSAILSAEVVRCVQIALEELTNHNKESIDQTAFESAIVDAIKTARINCFQHRKSRLATTLAVSYFNRWTGKLMTFSLGDSKCLIVRQGIVVYETLAVLREFNIPTVVNLREQVVAKDYVVQSFALQEGDVCLTFSDGLGDNVYKDDITAALAAPELWESEESGLQNVCDQLVNMSKVHESLKEDGDRLYPFATAAVLEYRERALEETKLATGPLDASGVDHLAVSLELRERHKGKQTLDRHLLLRRPSRKHHYSLMQLKLMAEMQTKKPDDITLFMTSFAQG
;
A
#
# COMPACT_ATOMS: atom_id res chain seq x y z
N MET A 1 -15.11 67.09 -4.48
CA MET A 1 -14.88 67.78 -3.21
C MET A 1 -14.13 66.81 -2.29
N PRO A 2 -12.83 67.04 -2.07
CA PRO A 2 -11.91 66.13 -1.39
C PRO A 2 -11.65 66.55 0.07
N SER A 3 -11.18 65.62 0.91
CA SER A 3 -10.48 65.95 2.17
C SER A 3 -9.55 64.78 2.54
N THR A 4 -8.30 64.76 2.07
CA THR A 4 -7.08 65.29 2.72
C THR A 4 -6.69 64.57 4.02
N LEU A 5 -5.62 63.76 3.91
CA LEU A 5 -4.76 63.32 5.01
C LEU A 5 -3.96 64.49 5.61
N PRO A 6 -3.41 64.32 6.84
CA PRO A 6 -2.01 64.66 7.10
C PRO A 6 -1.32 63.60 8.01
N PRO A 7 -0.06 63.75 8.50
CA PRO A 7 1.09 62.97 8.02
C PRO A 7 1.77 62.10 9.10
N ARG A 8 2.72 61.24 8.67
CA ARG A 8 3.70 60.54 9.53
C ARG A 8 4.64 61.52 10.26
N PRO A 9 5.26 61.06 11.36
CA PRO A 9 6.67 61.33 11.61
C PRO A 9 7.54 60.06 11.55
N ALA A 10 8.82 60.29 11.30
CA ALA A 10 9.91 59.31 11.17
C ALA A 10 10.86 59.36 12.38
N LEU A 11 11.91 58.54 12.32
CA LEU A 11 13.15 58.51 13.15
C LEU A 11 13.03 57.64 14.42
N SER A 12 14.06 56.93 14.92
CA SER A 12 15.51 56.95 14.68
C SER A 12 16.12 55.62 15.13
N SER A 13 17.26 55.28 14.55
CA SER A 13 18.25 54.30 15.02
C SER A 13 18.72 54.55 16.46
N MET A 14 19.20 53.51 17.16
CA MET A 14 20.40 53.56 18.00
C MET A 14 21.00 52.15 18.24
N HIS A 15 22.25 51.97 17.81
CA HIS A 15 23.26 51.08 18.39
C HIS A 15 23.70 51.59 19.76
N VAL A 16 24.05 50.69 20.70
CA VAL A 16 25.20 50.75 21.65
C VAL A 16 25.34 49.32 22.24
N LEU A 17 26.38 48.51 22.00
CA LEU A 17 27.78 48.47 22.50
C LEU A 17 27.98 48.10 24.01
N VAL A 18 28.75 47.02 24.17
CA VAL A 18 29.32 46.33 25.35
C VAL A 18 30.35 47.23 26.07
N PRO A 19 30.63 47.10 27.40
CA PRO A 19 31.76 46.28 27.91
C PRO A 19 31.48 45.67 29.33
N GLY A 20 32.21 44.69 29.88
CA GLY A 20 33.42 43.98 29.50
C GLY A 20 33.97 43.16 30.70
N HIS A 21 34.92 42.27 30.39
CA HIS A 21 36.03 41.73 31.21
C HIS A 21 35.81 41.11 32.60
N HIS A 22 36.21 39.84 32.77
CA HIS A 22 37.55 39.48 33.26
C HIS A 22 37.86 37.97 33.11
N SER A 23 39.03 37.68 32.53
CA SER A 23 39.84 36.45 32.63
C SER A 23 40.98 36.75 33.64
N PRO A 24 42.03 35.92 33.91
CA PRO A 24 42.40 34.57 33.41
C PRO A 24 43.06 33.61 34.45
N LYS A 25 43.47 32.41 33.99
CA LYS A 25 44.77 31.68 34.20
C LYS A 25 44.54 30.17 33.99
N ASP A 26 45.10 29.52 32.95
CA ASP A 26 46.49 28.98 32.79
C ASP A 26 46.71 27.77 33.75
N GLU A 27 47.23 26.57 33.39
CA GLU A 27 48.23 26.13 32.40
C GLU A 27 48.06 24.62 32.01
N ASP A 28 48.63 24.26 30.84
CA ASP A 28 49.47 23.12 30.42
C ASP A 28 49.17 21.63 30.74
N ASP A 29 49.07 20.78 29.69
CA ASP A 29 50.19 19.91 29.23
C ASP A 29 49.77 18.93 28.10
N HIS A 30 50.64 18.79 27.09
CA HIS A 30 50.67 17.74 26.03
C HIS A 30 52.01 16.94 26.19
N PRO A 31 52.33 15.90 25.40
CA PRO A 31 51.60 14.81 24.73
C PRO A 31 52.22 13.41 25.08
N VAL A 32 51.79 12.29 24.47
CA VAL A 32 52.64 11.15 24.04
C VAL A 32 51.80 10.07 23.32
N TRP A 33 52.36 9.57 22.22
CA TRP A 33 51.89 8.45 21.38
C TRP A 33 52.02 7.08 22.05
N LEU A 34 51.12 6.13 21.73
CA LEU A 34 51.44 4.80 21.11
C LEU A 34 50.28 3.78 21.21
N THR A 35 50.14 3.03 20.10
CA THR A 35 49.64 1.65 19.94
C THR A 35 48.16 1.30 20.10
N ALA A 36 47.60 0.85 18.98
CA ALA A 36 46.41 0.01 18.86
C ALA A 36 46.66 -1.42 19.39
N PRO A 37 45.58 -2.12 19.79
CA PRO A 37 45.41 -3.48 19.32
C PRO A 37 44.01 -3.72 18.73
N ALA A 38 44.00 -4.59 17.71
CA ALA A 38 42.83 -5.09 17.01
C ALA A 38 42.02 -6.08 17.86
N VAL A 39 40.71 -5.86 17.99
CA VAL A 39 39.68 -6.85 18.37
C VAL A 39 38.35 -6.46 17.69
N PRO A 40 37.50 -7.42 17.25
CA PRO A 40 36.38 -7.15 16.34
C PRO A 40 35.26 -6.34 16.99
N VAL A 41 34.71 -5.39 16.22
CA VAL A 41 33.51 -4.62 16.55
C VAL A 41 32.30 -5.57 16.56
N PRO A 42 31.54 -5.67 17.67
CA PRO A 42 30.26 -6.36 17.67
C PRO A 42 29.22 -5.53 16.92
N THR A 43 28.53 -6.15 15.96
CA THR A 43 27.33 -5.62 15.33
C THR A 43 26.28 -5.31 16.41
N GLN A 44 25.90 -4.03 16.52
CA GLN A 44 24.83 -3.62 17.44
C GLN A 44 23.48 -4.15 16.94
N PRO A 45 22.68 -4.81 17.80
CA PRO A 45 21.28 -5.08 17.50
C PRO A 45 20.46 -3.79 17.53
N SER A 46 19.52 -3.68 16.59
CA SER A 46 18.66 -2.50 16.38
C SER A 46 17.96 -2.02 17.66
N ARG A 47 17.91 -0.70 17.87
CA ARG A 47 17.20 -0.01 18.96
C ARG A 47 15.67 -0.07 18.83
N PHE A 48 15.07 -1.25 18.77
CA PHE A 48 13.62 -1.46 18.83
C PHE A 48 13.25 -2.41 19.96
N SER A 49 13.39 -1.96 21.21
CA SER A 49 12.85 -2.70 22.35
C SER A 49 12.50 -1.83 23.57
N VAL A 50 11.90 -0.65 23.41
CA VAL A 50 11.29 0.06 24.56
C VAL A 50 10.06 0.88 24.13
N CYS A 51 8.93 0.19 23.93
CA CYS A 51 7.55 0.62 24.22
C CYS A 51 6.57 -0.33 23.52
N LYS A 52 6.46 -1.57 24.02
CA LYS A 52 5.40 -2.50 23.63
C LYS A 52 4.27 -2.39 24.64
N ARG A 53 3.12 -1.82 24.26
CA ARG A 53 1.83 -2.30 24.78
C ARG A 53 1.40 -3.46 23.90
N ARG A 54 1.91 -4.64 24.26
CA ARG A 54 1.63 -5.91 23.58
C ARG A 54 0.17 -6.29 23.87
N ALA A 55 -0.61 -6.58 22.82
CA ALA A 55 -1.73 -7.48 22.96
C ALA A 55 -1.16 -8.87 23.33
N SER A 56 -1.60 -9.42 24.46
CA SER A 56 -1.09 -10.67 25.02
C SER A 56 -1.33 -11.82 24.04
N SER A 57 -0.27 -12.52 23.65
CA SER A 57 -0.39 -13.77 22.88
C SER A 57 -0.99 -14.86 23.77
N LEU A 58 -1.87 -15.69 23.19
CA LEU A 58 -2.61 -16.78 23.85
C LEU A 58 -1.74 -17.89 24.50
N GLY A 59 -0.40 -17.76 24.46
CA GLY A 59 0.55 -18.71 25.03
C GLY A 59 0.85 -18.54 26.52
N ASP A 60 0.43 -17.44 27.15
CA ASP A 60 0.83 -17.08 28.52
C ASP A 60 -0.17 -17.54 29.62
N LEU A 61 -1.24 -18.27 29.28
CA LEU A 61 -2.33 -18.61 30.23
C LEU A 61 -2.53 -20.10 30.51
N LEU A 62 -1.58 -20.99 30.21
CA LEU A 62 -1.72 -22.42 30.52
C LEU A 62 -0.55 -22.97 31.34
N PRO A 63 -0.79 -23.60 32.51
CA PRO A 63 0.26 -24.31 33.24
C PRO A 63 0.65 -25.58 32.48
N ARG A 64 1.96 -25.78 32.32
CA ARG A 64 2.58 -26.91 31.62
C ARG A 64 2.64 -28.14 32.54
N PRO A 65 2.03 -29.29 32.19
CA PRO A 65 2.29 -30.56 32.88
C PRO A 65 3.54 -31.23 32.30
N GLN A 66 4.31 -31.91 33.17
CA GLN A 66 5.51 -32.66 32.83
C GLN A 66 5.21 -34.00 32.10
N THR A 67 6.06 -34.26 31.11
CA THR A 67 6.59 -35.51 30.51
C THR A 67 5.90 -36.88 30.73
N SER A 68 5.48 -37.51 29.63
CA SER A 68 5.70 -38.95 29.28
C SER A 68 5.44 -39.19 27.77
N PRO A 69 5.88 -40.32 27.15
CA PRO A 69 6.25 -40.37 25.73
C PRO A 69 5.09 -40.63 24.73
N SER A 70 5.40 -40.28 23.49
CA SER A 70 4.57 -40.03 22.30
C SER A 70 3.47 -41.05 21.87
N PRO A 71 2.27 -40.54 21.54
CA PRO A 71 1.38 -41.05 20.48
C PRO A 71 1.58 -40.35 19.12
N ALA A 72 2.38 -39.26 19.06
CA ALA A 72 2.51 -38.39 17.90
C ALA A 72 3.18 -39.05 16.66
N LYS A 73 4.00 -40.08 16.84
CA LYS A 73 4.62 -40.81 15.71
C LYS A 73 3.65 -41.74 14.97
N ALA A 74 2.59 -42.20 15.61
CA ALA A 74 1.58 -43.07 14.97
C ALA A 74 0.58 -42.27 14.12
N LEU A 75 0.34 -41.00 14.46
CA LEU A 75 -0.54 -40.13 13.67
C LEU A 75 0.15 -39.62 12.40
N ALA A 76 1.44 -39.27 12.48
CA ALA A 76 2.20 -38.76 11.33
C ALA A 76 2.36 -39.80 10.20
N SER A 77 2.49 -41.10 10.53
CA SER A 77 2.53 -42.17 9.53
C SER A 77 1.16 -42.43 8.88
N ALA A 78 0.07 -42.26 9.63
CA ALA A 78 -1.29 -42.40 9.11
C ALA A 78 -1.62 -41.32 8.06
N PHE A 79 -1.23 -40.06 8.28
CA PHE A 79 -1.48 -38.97 7.32
C PHE A 79 -0.63 -39.07 6.04
N HIS A 80 0.60 -39.56 6.12
CA HIS A 80 1.40 -39.81 4.92
C HIS A 80 0.85 -40.97 4.06
N SER A 81 0.29 -42.01 4.68
CA SER A 81 -0.29 -43.14 3.93
C SER A 81 -1.59 -42.79 3.18
N VAL A 82 -2.36 -41.81 3.67
CA VAL A 82 -3.61 -41.37 3.04
C VAL A 82 -3.33 -40.43 1.86
N SER A 83 -2.34 -39.54 1.96
CA SER A 83 -1.97 -38.60 0.90
C SER A 83 -1.48 -39.30 -0.39
N VAL A 84 -0.70 -40.38 -0.26
CA VAL A 84 -0.17 -41.12 -1.42
C VAL A 84 -1.27 -41.87 -2.19
N ARG A 85 -2.30 -42.39 -1.50
CA ARG A 85 -3.43 -43.09 -2.15
C ARG A 85 -4.41 -42.15 -2.87
N THR A 86 -4.56 -40.90 -2.45
CA THR A 86 -5.41 -39.91 -3.13
C THR A 86 -4.75 -39.35 -4.40
N HIS A 87 -3.43 -39.11 -4.37
CA HIS A 87 -2.71 -38.64 -5.55
C HIS A 87 -2.64 -39.70 -6.66
N GLN A 88 -2.52 -40.98 -6.31
CA GLN A 88 -2.47 -42.06 -7.30
C GLN A 88 -3.84 -42.34 -7.95
N LYS A 89 -4.96 -42.10 -7.25
CA LYS A 89 -6.32 -42.21 -7.83
C LYS A 89 -6.69 -41.01 -8.73
N LEU A 90 -6.20 -39.81 -8.44
CA LEU A 90 -6.41 -38.62 -9.29
C LEU A 90 -5.57 -38.64 -10.56
N ALA A 91 -4.37 -39.21 -10.52
CA ALA A 91 -3.52 -39.40 -11.71
C ALA A 91 -4.15 -40.38 -12.72
N ASN A 92 -4.81 -41.45 -12.25
CA ASN A 92 -5.49 -42.42 -13.12
C ASN A 92 -6.80 -41.88 -13.72
N LEU A 93 -7.45 -40.90 -13.10
CA LEU A 93 -8.65 -40.24 -13.64
C LEU A 93 -8.35 -39.19 -14.73
N ARG A 94 -7.13 -38.63 -14.75
CA ARG A 94 -6.69 -37.69 -15.80
C ARG A 94 -6.20 -38.37 -17.09
N SER A 95 -5.83 -39.65 -17.01
CA SER A 95 -5.39 -40.43 -18.18
C SER A 95 -6.55 -40.93 -19.06
N GLN A 96 -7.79 -40.99 -18.54
CA GLN A 96 -8.96 -41.47 -19.30
C GLN A 96 -9.82 -40.37 -19.91
N SER A 97 -9.53 -39.08 -19.68
CA SER A 97 -10.33 -37.96 -20.22
C SER A 97 -9.85 -37.41 -21.58
N ASP A 98 -8.66 -37.81 -22.05
CA ASP A 98 -8.05 -37.20 -23.25
C ASP A 98 -8.49 -37.83 -24.58
N ASN A 99 -9.36 -38.85 -24.57
CA ASN A 99 -9.87 -39.49 -25.79
C ASN A 99 -11.33 -39.16 -26.15
N LEU A 100 -11.99 -38.27 -25.43
CA LEU A 100 -13.42 -37.98 -25.63
C LEU A 100 -13.74 -36.48 -25.50
N ARG A 101 -13.32 -35.68 -26.50
CA ARG A 101 -14.07 -34.48 -26.95
C ARG A 101 -13.43 -33.81 -28.18
N LYS A 102 -13.71 -34.39 -29.35
CA LYS A 102 -13.86 -33.61 -30.59
C LYS A 102 -15.35 -33.30 -30.77
N LYS A 103 -15.63 -32.02 -31.06
CA LYS A 103 -16.87 -31.40 -31.58
C LYS A 103 -17.73 -30.57 -30.61
N THR A 104 -18.13 -29.43 -31.18
CA THR A 104 -19.14 -28.41 -30.82
C THR A 104 -18.81 -27.38 -29.74
N SER A 105 -18.30 -26.24 -30.20
CA SER A 105 -18.35 -24.93 -29.54
C SER A 105 -19.74 -24.27 -29.69
N PRO A 106 -20.18 -23.49 -28.68
CA PRO A 106 -20.95 -22.28 -28.93
C PRO A 106 -20.22 -21.04 -28.43
N ARG A 107 -20.21 -20.02 -29.29
CA ARG A 107 -19.76 -18.65 -29.05
C ARG A 107 -20.53 -18.01 -27.90
N GLY A 108 -19.83 -17.38 -26.97
CA GLY A 108 -20.42 -16.60 -25.87
C GLY A 108 -19.37 -15.84 -25.07
N GLY A 109 -18.46 -15.13 -25.75
CA GLY A 109 -17.49 -14.25 -25.11
C GLY A 109 -18.13 -12.91 -24.73
N TRP A 110 -18.16 -12.61 -23.44
CA TRP A 110 -18.56 -11.31 -22.91
C TRP A 110 -17.55 -10.26 -23.37
N ARG A 111 -18.01 -9.32 -24.20
CA ARG A 111 -17.28 -8.10 -24.56
C ARG A 111 -17.40 -7.11 -23.40
N LEU A 112 -16.26 -6.53 -23.00
CA LEU A 112 -16.20 -5.36 -22.11
C LEU A 112 -17.03 -4.20 -22.71
N PRO A 113 -17.76 -3.41 -21.90
CA PRO A 113 -18.49 -2.24 -22.37
C PRO A 113 -17.57 -1.18 -23.00
N SER A 114 -18.02 -0.60 -24.11
CA SER A 114 -17.32 0.35 -24.99
C SER A 114 -17.06 1.75 -24.41
N ALA A 115 -16.88 1.90 -23.10
CA ALA A 115 -16.72 3.20 -22.43
C ALA A 115 -15.37 3.35 -21.71
N MET A 116 -14.28 2.89 -22.31
CA MET A 116 -12.92 3.36 -22.02
C MET A 116 -12.13 3.38 -23.33
N LYS A 117 -12.43 4.37 -24.18
CA LYS A 117 -11.49 4.77 -25.23
C LYS A 117 -10.39 5.58 -24.57
N VAL A 118 -9.39 4.89 -24.02
CA VAL A 118 -8.07 5.48 -23.81
C VAL A 118 -7.49 5.67 -25.21
N ASN A 119 -7.69 6.86 -25.79
CA ASN A 119 -7.01 7.29 -27.01
C ASN A 119 -5.53 7.55 -26.67
N ASN A 120 -4.76 6.48 -26.51
CA ASN A 120 -3.33 6.53 -26.79
C ASN A 120 -3.13 5.89 -28.16
N PRO A 121 -2.54 6.57 -29.16
CA PRO A 121 -2.18 5.92 -30.40
C PRO A 121 -1.24 4.76 -30.05
N ILE A 122 -1.65 3.55 -30.40
CA ILE A 122 -0.84 2.33 -30.33
C ILE A 122 0.36 2.56 -31.25
N ARG A 123 1.42 3.17 -30.72
CA ARG A 123 2.76 3.04 -31.29
C ARG A 123 3.13 1.57 -31.11
N ARG A 124 3.44 0.92 -32.22
CA ARG A 124 4.05 -0.42 -32.25
C ARG A 124 5.19 -0.45 -31.21
N PRO A 125 5.35 -1.52 -30.42
CA PRO A 125 6.48 -1.65 -29.53
C PRO A 125 7.75 -1.76 -30.37
N THR A 126 8.50 -0.67 -30.47
CA THR A 126 9.91 -0.74 -30.85
C THR A 126 10.62 -1.60 -29.80
N PRO A 127 11.40 -2.61 -30.20
CA PRO A 127 12.11 -3.46 -29.27
C PRO A 127 13.22 -2.63 -28.63
N VAL A 128 12.97 -2.07 -27.44
CA VAL A 128 14.02 -1.47 -26.61
C VAL A 128 14.78 -2.62 -25.95
N ALA A 129 15.62 -3.30 -26.73
CA ALA A 129 16.43 -4.42 -26.27
C ALA A 129 17.69 -3.97 -25.49
N GLY A 130 17.94 -2.66 -25.37
CA GLY A 130 19.19 -2.11 -24.81
C GLY A 130 19.16 -1.58 -23.37
N HIS A 131 18.00 -1.45 -22.71
CA HIS A 131 17.91 -0.72 -21.42
C HIS A 131 17.05 -1.40 -20.36
N ARG A 132 17.01 -2.75 -20.31
CA ARG A 132 16.38 -3.41 -19.16
C ARG A 132 17.37 -3.48 -18.01
N PHE A 133 16.96 -3.02 -16.85
CA PHE A 133 17.77 -3.12 -15.64
C PHE A 133 17.99 -4.60 -15.32
N LYS A 134 19.27 -5.00 -15.20
CA LYS A 134 19.69 -6.33 -14.80
C LYS A 134 20.61 -6.15 -13.61
N TRP A 135 20.38 -6.93 -12.56
CA TRP A 135 21.23 -6.91 -11.38
C TRP A 135 21.60 -8.32 -10.95
N GLY A 136 22.82 -8.47 -10.44
CA GLY A 136 23.42 -9.70 -9.94
C GLY A 136 23.02 -10.02 -8.51
N GLU A 137 23.51 -11.15 -7.98
CA GLU A 137 23.33 -11.51 -6.56
C GLU A 137 24.08 -10.56 -5.62
N GLN A 138 25.11 -9.89 -6.12
CA GLN A 138 26.00 -9.02 -5.36
C GLN A 138 25.62 -7.55 -5.47
N ASP A 139 24.67 -7.21 -6.33
CA ASP A 139 24.23 -5.83 -6.50
C ASP A 139 23.34 -5.45 -5.30
N LEU A 140 23.82 -4.51 -4.50
CA LEU A 140 23.12 -4.00 -3.33
C LEU A 140 22.16 -2.90 -3.79
N LEU A 141 20.93 -3.29 -4.13
CA LEU A 141 19.85 -2.33 -4.29
C LEU A 141 19.63 -1.61 -2.96
N GLN A 142 19.37 -0.31 -3.01
CA GLN A 142 19.01 0.44 -1.81
C GLN A 142 17.55 0.14 -1.48
N HIS A 143 17.30 -0.18 -0.22
CA HIS A 143 15.98 -0.46 0.30
C HIS A 143 15.67 0.47 1.46
N ALA A 144 14.42 0.91 1.54
CA ALA A 144 13.90 1.65 2.67
C ALA A 144 12.51 1.14 3.01
N GLN A 145 12.16 1.27 4.28
CA GLN A 145 10.84 0.93 4.78
C GLN A 145 10.46 1.87 5.90
N ALA A 146 9.19 2.25 5.95
CA ALA A 146 8.66 3.06 7.03
C ALA A 146 7.20 2.65 7.26
N ALA A 147 6.78 2.75 8.52
CA ALA A 147 5.41 2.44 8.90
C ALA A 147 4.91 3.39 9.99
N PHE A 148 3.60 3.54 10.06
CA PHE A 148 2.90 4.23 11.13
C PHE A 148 1.62 3.47 11.44
N GLU A 149 1.44 3.12 12.71
CA GLU A 149 0.27 2.41 13.19
C GLU A 149 -0.71 3.43 13.80
N TYR A 150 -1.89 3.53 13.21
CA TYR A 150 -3.05 4.22 13.75
C TYR A 150 -4.09 3.23 14.29
N HIS A 151 -4.49 2.27 13.45
CA HIS A 151 -5.39 1.16 13.78
C HIS A 151 -4.63 -0.13 14.11
N GLY A 152 -3.42 -0.31 13.56
CA GLY A 152 -2.59 -1.49 13.74
C GLY A 152 -3.09 -2.73 13.00
N GLU A 153 -3.77 -2.55 11.87
CA GLU A 153 -4.34 -3.59 11.03
C GLU A 153 -3.55 -3.88 9.75
N ASP A 154 -2.67 -2.95 9.36
CA ASP A 154 -1.67 -3.16 8.32
C ASP A 154 -0.67 -4.28 8.65
N ALA A 155 -0.21 -4.96 7.62
CA ALA A 155 0.95 -5.83 7.65
C ALA A 155 1.80 -5.65 6.39
N GLY A 156 3.10 -5.84 6.53
CA GLY A 156 4.03 -5.74 5.41
C GLY A 156 5.25 -6.63 5.55
N SER A 157 5.85 -6.99 4.42
CA SER A 157 7.13 -7.68 4.35
C SER A 157 7.89 -7.23 3.10
N GLY A 158 9.15 -6.82 3.28
CA GLY A 158 10.03 -6.38 2.22
C GLY A 158 11.32 -7.21 2.18
N SER A 159 11.84 -7.41 0.98
CA SER A 159 13.15 -8.02 0.75
C SER A 159 13.86 -7.32 -0.41
N SER A 160 15.03 -7.83 -0.81
CA SER A 160 15.75 -7.31 -1.97
C SER A 160 15.07 -7.55 -3.32
N TYR A 161 14.01 -8.37 -3.35
CA TYR A 161 13.34 -8.77 -4.58
C TYR A 161 11.80 -8.79 -4.49
N PHE A 162 11.23 -8.36 -3.37
CA PHE A 162 9.79 -8.11 -3.30
C PHE A 162 9.42 -7.06 -2.25
N HIS A 163 8.25 -6.46 -2.44
CA HIS A 163 7.48 -5.78 -1.41
C HIS A 163 6.10 -6.44 -1.32
N ILE A 164 5.60 -6.64 -0.10
CA ILE A 164 4.27 -7.16 0.17
C ILE A 164 3.62 -6.21 1.19
N VAL A 165 2.45 -5.67 0.85
CA VAL A 165 1.64 -4.82 1.73
C VAL A 165 0.23 -5.38 1.76
N ALA A 166 -0.32 -5.58 2.95
CA ALA A 166 -1.70 -5.96 3.16
C ALA A 166 -2.30 -5.01 4.19
N ASP A 167 -3.22 -4.16 3.75
CA ASP A 167 -3.91 -3.23 4.63
C ASP A 167 -5.17 -3.90 5.20
N GLY A 168 -5.33 -3.84 6.52
CA GLY A 168 -6.43 -4.49 7.21
C GLY A 168 -7.67 -3.61 7.20
N VAL A 169 -8.75 -4.10 6.58
CA VAL A 169 -10.01 -3.36 6.51
C VAL A 169 -10.86 -3.72 7.72
N SER A 170 -10.96 -2.82 8.68
CA SER A 170 -11.99 -2.87 9.71
C SER A 170 -13.37 -2.76 9.07
N SER A 171 -14.24 -3.76 9.31
CA SER A 171 -15.60 -3.78 8.76
C SER A 171 -16.33 -2.43 8.99
N PRO A 172 -16.92 -1.80 7.95
CA PRO A 172 -17.88 -0.72 8.15
C PRO A 172 -19.12 -1.33 8.77
N PHE A 173 -19.20 -1.32 10.10
CA PHE A 173 -20.41 -1.76 10.78
C PHE A 173 -21.53 -0.77 10.49
N GLY A 174 -22.64 -1.28 9.93
CA GLY A 174 -23.93 -0.79 10.41
C GLY A 174 -23.98 -1.07 11.91
N ARG A 175 -24.22 -0.05 12.73
CA ARG A 175 -24.26 -0.09 14.21
C ARG A 175 -25.05 -1.27 14.80
N GLN A 176 -25.93 -1.91 14.02
CA GLN A 176 -26.77 -3.04 14.40
C GLN A 176 -26.04 -4.40 14.43
N SER A 177 -24.90 -4.58 13.75
CA SER A 177 -24.23 -5.91 13.66
C SER A 177 -23.29 -6.22 14.82
N LEU A 178 -22.90 -5.23 15.64
CA LEU A 178 -22.09 -5.46 16.85
C LEU A 178 -22.96 -5.92 18.04
N ALA A 179 -24.24 -5.55 18.07
CA ALA A 179 -25.17 -5.93 19.13
C ALA A 179 -25.62 -7.41 19.06
N ALA A 180 -25.35 -8.10 17.96
CA ALA A 180 -25.85 -9.45 17.68
C ALA A 180 -24.75 -10.53 17.59
N VAL A 181 -23.50 -10.19 17.93
CA VAL A 181 -22.38 -11.15 17.87
C VAL A 181 -21.83 -11.36 19.27
N ASP A 182 -22.18 -12.50 19.88
CA ASP A 182 -21.69 -12.98 21.19
C ASP A 182 -20.18 -13.33 21.20
N GLY A 183 -19.38 -12.73 20.32
CA GLY A 183 -17.96 -13.05 20.12
C GLY A 183 -17.07 -11.86 20.35
N VAL A 184 -15.88 -12.11 20.93
CA VAL A 184 -14.82 -11.10 21.05
C VAL A 184 -14.45 -10.61 19.64
N PRO A 185 -14.45 -9.29 19.39
CA PRO A 185 -14.04 -8.74 18.11
C PRO A 185 -12.59 -9.16 17.81
N VAL A 186 -12.37 -9.62 16.58
CA VAL A 186 -11.04 -10.02 16.09
C VAL A 186 -10.63 -9.00 15.04
N SER A 187 -9.43 -8.43 15.19
CA SER A 187 -8.90 -7.43 14.26
C SER A 187 -8.50 -8.06 12.91
N SER A 188 -8.66 -7.27 11.85
CA SER A 188 -8.22 -7.65 10.50
C SER A 188 -6.71 -7.86 10.40
N ALA A 189 -5.92 -7.31 11.34
CA ALA A 189 -4.47 -7.54 11.48
C ALA A 189 -4.06 -9.01 11.40
N ILE A 190 -4.87 -9.92 11.96
CA ILE A 190 -4.59 -11.36 11.94
C ILE A 190 -4.59 -11.88 10.49
N LEU A 191 -5.57 -11.46 9.69
CA LEU A 191 -5.67 -11.88 8.30
C LEU A 191 -4.59 -11.19 7.45
N SER A 192 -4.35 -9.89 7.67
CA SER A 192 -3.30 -9.13 6.98
C SER A 192 -1.93 -9.80 7.16
N ALA A 193 -1.55 -10.05 8.42
CA ALA A 193 -0.27 -10.69 8.75
C ALA A 193 -0.14 -12.10 8.16
N GLU A 194 -1.22 -12.88 8.20
CA GLU A 194 -1.20 -14.25 7.68
C GLU A 194 -1.13 -14.31 6.15
N VAL A 195 -1.81 -13.38 5.45
CA VAL A 195 -1.69 -13.23 3.99
C VAL A 195 -0.26 -12.84 3.61
N VAL A 196 0.32 -11.83 4.26
CA VAL A 196 1.72 -11.41 4.03
C VAL A 196 2.66 -12.58 4.23
N ARG A 197 2.53 -13.31 5.35
CA ARG A 197 3.37 -14.47 5.67
C ARG A 197 3.27 -15.58 4.63
N CYS A 198 2.07 -15.95 4.20
CA CYS A 198 1.87 -17.00 3.21
C CYS A 198 2.44 -16.60 1.83
N VAL A 199 2.25 -15.32 1.42
CA VAL A 199 2.79 -14.81 0.15
C VAL A 199 4.30 -14.79 0.17
N GLN A 200 4.90 -14.31 1.28
CA GLN A 200 6.36 -14.31 1.46
C GLN A 200 6.94 -15.72 1.28
N ILE A 201 6.41 -16.70 2.01
CA ILE A 201 6.87 -18.10 1.92
C ILE A 201 6.72 -18.63 0.50
N ALA A 202 5.57 -18.39 -0.14
CA ALA A 202 5.33 -18.87 -1.50
C ALA A 202 6.33 -18.28 -2.51
N LEU A 203 6.66 -16.99 -2.40
CA LEU A 203 7.65 -16.35 -3.28
C LEU A 203 9.07 -16.82 -2.99
N GLU A 204 9.45 -16.95 -1.71
CA GLU A 204 10.77 -17.45 -1.30
C GLU A 204 11.02 -18.87 -1.80
N GLU A 205 10.05 -19.77 -1.62
CA GLU A 205 10.12 -21.16 -2.06
C GLU A 205 10.10 -21.28 -3.59
N LEU A 206 9.15 -20.60 -4.27
CA LEU A 206 9.00 -20.71 -5.72
C LEU A 206 10.22 -20.17 -6.48
N THR A 207 10.85 -19.12 -5.96
CA THR A 207 11.98 -18.46 -6.62
C THR A 207 13.33 -18.90 -6.08
N ASN A 208 13.36 -19.78 -5.07
CA ASN A 208 14.56 -20.14 -4.31
C ASN A 208 15.35 -18.89 -3.89
N HIS A 209 14.66 -17.94 -3.25
CA HIS A 209 15.18 -16.61 -2.93
C HIS A 209 15.72 -15.83 -4.15
N ASN A 210 14.89 -15.73 -5.21
CA ASN A 210 15.20 -15.06 -6.47
C ASN A 210 16.34 -15.68 -7.30
N LYS A 211 16.79 -16.90 -6.98
CA LYS A 211 17.77 -17.67 -7.76
C LYS A 211 17.17 -18.32 -9.00
N GLU A 212 15.85 -18.42 -9.07
CA GLU A 212 15.13 -18.97 -10.21
C GLU A 212 14.17 -17.94 -10.80
N SER A 213 14.08 -17.92 -12.13
CA SER A 213 13.14 -17.05 -12.84
C SER A 213 11.74 -17.64 -12.80
N ILE A 214 10.76 -16.80 -12.53
CA ILE A 214 9.33 -17.16 -12.62
C ILE A 214 8.64 -16.31 -13.70
N ASP A 215 7.65 -16.89 -14.37
CA ASP A 215 6.78 -16.16 -15.28
C ASP A 215 5.57 -15.55 -14.54
N GLN A 216 4.78 -14.76 -15.26
CA GLN A 216 3.63 -14.06 -14.68
C GLN A 216 2.54 -15.04 -14.20
N THR A 217 2.36 -16.18 -14.87
CA THR A 217 1.32 -17.16 -14.52
C THR A 217 1.69 -17.94 -13.25
N ALA A 218 2.96 -18.32 -13.09
CA ALA A 218 3.48 -18.92 -11.88
C ALA A 218 3.40 -17.96 -10.70
N PHE A 219 3.78 -16.68 -10.91
CA PHE A 219 3.65 -15.61 -9.91
C PHE A 219 2.19 -15.44 -9.44
N GLU A 220 1.26 -15.29 -10.37
CA GLU A 220 -0.17 -15.15 -10.08
C GLU A 220 -0.71 -16.37 -9.31
N SER A 221 -0.41 -17.58 -9.78
CA SER A 221 -0.88 -18.82 -9.17
C SER A 221 -0.37 -18.98 -7.73
N ALA A 222 0.90 -18.67 -7.49
CA ALA A 222 1.51 -18.75 -6.17
C ALA A 222 0.87 -17.78 -5.17
N ILE A 223 0.58 -16.54 -5.58
CA ILE A 223 -0.10 -15.57 -4.71
C ILE A 223 -1.54 -16.02 -4.42
N VAL A 224 -2.27 -16.49 -5.42
CA VAL A 224 -3.65 -16.96 -5.24
C VAL A 224 -3.70 -18.17 -4.30
N ASP A 225 -2.75 -19.10 -4.41
CA ASP A 225 -2.67 -20.26 -3.52
C ASP A 225 -2.20 -19.90 -2.11
N ALA A 226 -1.30 -18.91 -1.97
CA ALA A 226 -0.95 -18.33 -0.69
C ALA A 226 -2.15 -17.69 0.02
N ILE A 227 -2.99 -16.94 -0.71
CA ILE A 227 -4.24 -16.36 -0.19
C ILE A 227 -5.18 -17.46 0.31
N LYS A 228 -5.34 -18.56 -0.46
CA LYS A 228 -6.17 -19.70 -0.03
C LYS A 228 -5.63 -20.32 1.27
N THR A 229 -4.32 -20.48 1.37
CA THR A 229 -3.63 -21.02 2.54
C THR A 229 -3.85 -20.15 3.77
N ALA A 230 -3.67 -18.82 3.64
CA ALA A 230 -3.92 -17.87 4.71
C ALA A 230 -5.38 -17.93 5.21
N ARG A 231 -6.35 -18.01 4.28
CA ARG A 231 -7.77 -18.16 4.64
C ARG A 231 -8.07 -19.45 5.40
N ILE A 232 -7.38 -20.54 5.09
CA ILE A 232 -7.50 -21.81 5.82
C ILE A 232 -6.92 -21.65 7.23
N ASN A 233 -5.74 -21.03 7.36
CA ASN A 233 -5.06 -20.82 8.65
C ASN A 233 -5.80 -19.84 9.58
N CYS A 234 -6.64 -18.97 9.03
CA CYS A 234 -7.51 -18.06 9.79
C CYS A 234 -8.96 -18.57 9.91
N PHE A 235 -9.29 -19.78 9.46
CA PHE A 235 -10.68 -20.25 9.37
C PHE A 235 -11.41 -20.36 10.73
N GLN A 236 -10.66 -20.47 11.84
CA GLN A 236 -11.21 -20.38 13.20
C GLN A 236 -11.91 -19.04 13.46
N HIS A 237 -11.50 -17.97 12.76
CA HIS A 237 -12.08 -16.62 12.89
C HIS A 237 -13.18 -16.34 11.86
N ARG A 238 -13.71 -17.34 11.15
CA ARG A 238 -14.72 -17.15 10.08
C ARG A 238 -16.03 -16.48 10.50
N LYS A 239 -16.33 -16.47 11.81
CA LYS A 239 -17.48 -15.74 12.37
C LYS A 239 -17.21 -14.23 12.42
N SER A 240 -15.95 -13.84 12.57
CA SER A 240 -15.49 -12.46 12.51
C SER A 240 -15.46 -11.95 11.07
N ARG A 241 -15.61 -10.64 10.90
CA ARG A 241 -15.55 -9.97 9.59
C ARG A 241 -14.14 -9.47 9.32
N LEU A 242 -13.21 -10.40 9.16
CA LEU A 242 -11.82 -10.08 8.79
C LEU A 242 -11.74 -9.82 7.29
N ALA A 243 -11.09 -8.73 6.92
CA ALA A 243 -10.85 -8.35 5.54
C ALA A 243 -9.49 -7.66 5.39
N THR A 244 -8.81 -7.86 4.27
CA THR A 244 -7.55 -7.17 3.98
C THR A 244 -7.37 -6.96 2.48
N THR A 245 -6.74 -5.85 2.10
CA THR A 245 -6.23 -5.61 0.74
C THR A 245 -4.89 -6.33 0.55
N LEU A 246 -4.36 -6.37 -0.68
CA LEU A 246 -3.06 -6.95 -0.96
C LEU A 246 -2.42 -6.29 -2.18
N ALA A 247 -1.24 -5.71 -1.98
CA ALA A 247 -0.32 -5.31 -3.03
C ALA A 247 0.98 -6.11 -2.92
N VAL A 248 1.36 -6.77 -4.00
CA VAL A 248 2.64 -7.49 -4.10
C VAL A 248 3.41 -6.92 -5.29
N SER A 249 4.66 -6.56 -5.05
CA SER A 249 5.62 -6.12 -6.07
C SER A 249 6.79 -7.09 -6.05
N TYR A 250 7.03 -7.82 -7.13
CA TYR A 250 8.17 -8.75 -7.25
C TYR A 250 9.13 -8.28 -8.34
N PHE A 251 10.40 -8.21 -8.00
CA PHE A 251 11.48 -7.72 -8.85
C PHE A 251 12.20 -8.92 -9.50
N ASN A 252 11.77 -9.27 -10.71
CA ASN A 252 12.36 -10.36 -11.46
C ASN A 252 13.68 -9.91 -12.11
N ARG A 253 14.80 -10.21 -11.43
CA ARG A 253 16.16 -9.90 -11.88
C ARG A 253 16.56 -10.54 -13.20
N TRP A 254 16.00 -11.69 -13.53
CA TRP A 254 16.32 -12.45 -14.75
C TRP A 254 15.76 -11.78 -15.99
N THR A 255 14.59 -11.18 -15.86
CA THR A 255 13.89 -10.51 -16.96
C THR A 255 14.01 -8.99 -16.94
N GLY A 256 14.46 -8.42 -15.83
CA GLY A 256 14.49 -6.97 -15.59
C GLY A 256 13.08 -6.38 -15.49
N LYS A 257 12.12 -7.17 -14.98
CA LYS A 257 10.72 -6.77 -14.90
C LYS A 257 10.23 -6.73 -13.46
N LEU A 258 9.46 -5.71 -13.16
CA LEU A 258 8.52 -5.69 -12.04
C LEU A 258 7.28 -6.49 -12.44
N MET A 259 6.86 -7.42 -11.59
CA MET A 259 5.53 -8.05 -11.64
C MET A 259 4.74 -7.60 -10.42
N THR A 260 3.52 -7.11 -10.63
CA THR A 260 2.65 -6.66 -9.54
C THR A 260 1.37 -7.45 -9.48
N PHE A 261 0.91 -7.75 -8.27
CA PHE A 261 -0.42 -8.27 -7.97
C PHE A 261 -1.16 -7.24 -7.11
N SER A 262 -2.34 -6.80 -7.54
CA SER A 262 -3.12 -5.79 -6.84
C SER A 262 -4.55 -6.28 -6.60
N LEU A 263 -4.95 -6.29 -5.34
CA LEU A 263 -6.29 -6.61 -4.85
C LEU A 263 -6.66 -5.56 -3.79
N GLY A 264 -7.61 -4.69 -4.10
CA GLY A 264 -7.90 -3.51 -3.28
C GLY A 264 -7.18 -2.26 -3.76
N ASP A 265 -6.95 -1.30 -2.86
CA ASP A 265 -6.47 0.06 -3.13
C ASP A 265 -5.05 0.37 -2.60
N SER A 266 -4.40 -0.58 -1.94
CA SER A 266 -2.93 -0.58 -1.80
C SER A 266 -2.27 -0.50 -3.19
N LYS A 267 -1.20 0.30 -3.33
CA LYS A 267 -0.63 0.66 -4.64
C LYS A 267 0.87 0.38 -4.74
N CYS A 268 1.34 0.25 -5.98
CA CYS A 268 2.73 0.33 -6.34
C CYS A 268 2.96 1.38 -7.43
N LEU A 269 4.01 2.19 -7.26
CA LEU A 269 4.44 3.22 -8.20
C LEU A 269 5.88 2.97 -8.64
N ILE A 270 6.19 3.30 -9.90
CA ILE A 270 7.58 3.56 -10.33
C ILE A 270 7.72 5.03 -10.64
N VAL A 271 8.68 5.67 -9.99
CA VAL A 271 9.11 7.04 -10.26
C VAL A 271 10.44 6.98 -10.98
N ARG A 272 10.55 7.71 -12.09
CA ARG A 272 11.76 7.87 -12.88
C ARG A 272 11.95 9.35 -13.14
N GLN A 273 13.12 9.88 -12.77
CA GLN A 273 13.47 11.29 -13.01
C GLN A 273 12.38 12.27 -12.51
N GLY A 274 11.86 12.02 -11.31
CA GLY A 274 10.80 12.85 -10.72
C GLY A 274 9.41 12.71 -11.35
N ILE A 275 9.17 11.72 -12.20
CA ILE A 275 7.87 11.49 -12.85
C ILE A 275 7.38 10.08 -12.56
N VAL A 276 6.09 9.92 -12.22
CA VAL A 276 5.46 8.60 -12.11
C VAL A 276 5.28 7.99 -13.50
N VAL A 277 6.08 6.98 -13.82
CA VAL A 277 6.05 6.26 -15.11
C VAL A 277 5.23 4.97 -15.07
N TYR A 278 4.94 4.47 -13.86
CA TYR A 278 4.07 3.33 -13.64
C TYR A 278 3.27 3.50 -12.35
N GLU A 279 2.03 3.02 -12.38
CA GLU A 279 1.12 3.00 -11.24
C GLU A 279 0.18 1.79 -11.40
N THR A 280 0.00 1.00 -10.33
CA THR A 280 -0.91 -0.14 -10.35
C THR A 280 -2.39 0.28 -10.37
N LEU A 281 -3.24 -0.57 -10.95
CA LEU A 281 -4.69 -0.40 -10.87
C LEU A 281 -5.19 -0.77 -9.45
N ALA A 282 -5.82 0.18 -8.76
CA ALA A 282 -6.61 -0.13 -7.57
C ALA A 282 -7.90 -0.87 -7.97
N VAL A 283 -8.24 -1.97 -7.34
CA VAL A 283 -9.41 -2.80 -7.67
C VAL A 283 -10.54 -2.52 -6.68
N LEU A 284 -11.45 -1.65 -7.09
CA LEU A 284 -12.50 -1.09 -6.24
C LEU A 284 -13.87 -1.64 -6.62
N ARG A 285 -14.72 -1.88 -5.63
CA ARG A 285 -16.16 -2.17 -5.84
C ARG A 285 -16.96 -0.87 -6.03
N GLU A 286 -16.53 0.20 -5.36
CA GLU A 286 -17.04 1.56 -5.41
C GLU A 286 -15.97 2.49 -4.81
N PHE A 287 -16.13 3.82 -4.91
CA PHE A 287 -15.27 4.78 -4.21
C PHE A 287 -15.06 4.40 -2.74
N ASN A 288 -13.81 4.32 -2.30
CA ASN A 288 -13.40 3.95 -0.94
C ASN A 288 -13.96 2.58 -0.47
N ILE A 289 -14.20 1.66 -1.40
CA ILE A 289 -14.63 0.28 -1.10
C ILE A 289 -13.75 -0.67 -1.90
N PRO A 290 -12.60 -1.06 -1.34
CA PRO A 290 -11.71 -1.98 -2.02
C PRO A 290 -12.32 -3.37 -2.18
N THR A 291 -11.80 -4.08 -3.17
CA THR A 291 -11.88 -5.54 -3.16
C THR A 291 -10.94 -6.06 -2.09
N VAL A 292 -11.36 -7.10 -1.36
CA VAL A 292 -10.64 -7.58 -0.17
C VAL A 292 -10.57 -9.10 -0.15
N VAL A 293 -9.47 -9.62 0.38
CA VAL A 293 -9.38 -10.99 0.87
C VAL A 293 -10.21 -11.06 2.15
N ASN A 294 -11.15 -12.00 2.22
CA ASN A 294 -11.93 -12.25 3.43
C ASN A 294 -12.18 -13.75 3.63
N LEU A 295 -12.70 -14.12 4.79
CA LEU A 295 -12.91 -15.54 5.15
C LEU A 295 -14.19 -16.15 4.57
N ARG A 296 -15.06 -15.37 3.91
CA ARG A 296 -16.38 -15.80 3.42
C ARG A 296 -16.37 -16.10 1.93
N GLU A 297 -15.84 -15.19 1.14
CA GLU A 297 -15.79 -15.25 -0.32
C GLU A 297 -14.40 -15.75 -0.75
N GLN A 298 -14.35 -16.61 -1.78
CA GLN A 298 -13.09 -16.97 -2.42
C GLN A 298 -12.69 -15.87 -3.39
N VAL A 299 -11.39 -15.56 -3.45
CA VAL A 299 -10.83 -14.66 -4.45
C VAL A 299 -10.90 -15.34 -5.82
N VAL A 300 -11.45 -14.63 -6.81
CA VAL A 300 -11.51 -15.07 -8.21
C VAL A 300 -10.79 -14.07 -9.13
N ALA A 301 -10.48 -14.47 -10.36
CA ALA A 301 -9.65 -13.68 -11.30
C ALA A 301 -10.15 -12.25 -11.60
N LYS A 302 -11.42 -11.95 -11.37
CA LYS A 302 -11.96 -10.58 -11.52
C LYS A 302 -11.69 -9.66 -10.33
N ASP A 303 -11.25 -10.22 -9.19
CA ASP A 303 -11.10 -9.52 -7.92
C ASP A 303 -9.71 -8.88 -7.77
N TYR A 304 -8.77 -9.21 -8.67
CA TYR A 304 -7.40 -8.70 -8.67
C TYR A 304 -6.92 -8.41 -10.08
N VAL A 305 -5.80 -7.70 -10.19
CA VAL A 305 -5.09 -7.43 -11.44
C VAL A 305 -3.63 -7.83 -11.29
N VAL A 306 -3.10 -8.52 -12.30
CA VAL A 306 -1.67 -8.81 -12.44
C VAL A 306 -1.11 -8.00 -13.60
N GLN A 307 -0.03 -7.28 -13.36
CA GLN A 307 0.63 -6.42 -14.36
C GLN A 307 2.14 -6.68 -14.37
N SER A 308 2.79 -6.31 -15.47
CA SER A 308 4.25 -6.29 -15.54
C SER A 308 4.76 -4.99 -16.14
N PHE A 309 5.92 -4.55 -15.66
CA PHE A 309 6.59 -3.32 -16.08
C PHE A 309 8.09 -3.57 -16.24
N ALA A 310 8.70 -2.97 -17.27
CA ALA A 310 10.14 -3.12 -17.50
C ALA A 310 10.90 -2.07 -16.69
N LEU A 311 11.72 -2.52 -15.74
CA LEU A 311 12.53 -1.66 -14.89
C LEU A 311 13.73 -1.11 -15.68
N GLN A 312 14.10 0.12 -15.37
CA GLN A 312 15.27 0.81 -15.89
C GLN A 312 16.13 1.33 -14.73
N GLU A 313 17.39 1.62 -15.05
CA GLU A 313 18.29 2.27 -14.12
C GLU A 313 17.76 3.64 -13.69
N GLY A 314 17.88 3.96 -12.41
CA GLY A 314 17.34 5.17 -11.78
C GLY A 314 15.84 5.10 -11.45
N ASP A 315 15.18 3.97 -11.68
CA ASP A 315 13.81 3.77 -11.20
C ASP A 315 13.78 3.68 -9.66
N VAL A 316 12.78 4.31 -9.04
CA VAL A 316 12.44 4.10 -7.63
C VAL A 316 11.06 3.47 -7.57
N CYS A 317 10.98 2.27 -6.99
CA CYS A 317 9.74 1.56 -6.75
C CYS A 317 9.21 1.87 -5.35
N LEU A 318 7.95 2.24 -5.24
CA LEU A 318 7.23 2.42 -3.99
C LEU A 318 6.09 1.39 -3.94
N THR A 319 5.84 0.76 -2.79
CA THR A 319 4.67 -0.10 -2.57
C THR A 319 4.10 0.20 -1.19
N PHE A 320 2.81 0.52 -1.11
CA PHE A 320 2.23 1.11 0.09
C PHE A 320 0.73 0.86 0.25
N SER A 321 0.24 1.01 1.48
CA SER A 321 -1.18 1.01 1.83
C SER A 321 -1.86 2.34 1.47
N ASP A 322 -3.19 2.32 1.34
CA ASP A 322 -3.98 3.49 0.94
C ASP A 322 -3.77 4.71 1.86
N GLY A 323 -3.38 4.52 3.12
CA GLY A 323 -3.01 5.59 4.04
C GLY A 323 -1.96 6.60 3.52
N LEU A 324 -1.03 6.19 2.63
CA LEU A 324 -0.17 7.14 1.91
C LEU A 324 -0.93 7.82 0.76
N GLY A 325 -1.63 7.04 -0.07
CA GLY A 325 -2.30 7.53 -1.28
C GLY A 325 -3.48 8.48 -1.01
N ASP A 326 -4.11 8.34 0.15
CA ASP A 326 -5.22 9.17 0.61
C ASP A 326 -4.77 10.50 1.22
N ASN A 327 -3.51 10.57 1.68
CA ASN A 327 -3.00 11.70 2.46
C ASN A 327 -1.88 12.50 1.79
N VAL A 328 -1.21 11.97 0.77
CA VAL A 328 -0.12 12.67 0.04
C VAL A 328 -0.41 12.71 -1.46
N TYR A 329 -0.36 13.91 -2.07
CA TYR A 329 -0.61 14.04 -3.51
C TYR A 329 0.52 13.42 -4.32
N LYS A 330 0.20 13.04 -5.56
CA LYS A 330 1.16 12.49 -6.52
C LYS A 330 2.35 13.41 -6.75
N ASP A 331 2.09 14.72 -6.89
CA ASP A 331 3.11 15.73 -7.11
C ASP A 331 4.04 15.87 -5.88
N ASP A 332 3.47 15.76 -4.67
CA ASP A 332 4.23 15.82 -3.41
C ASP A 332 5.13 14.59 -3.25
N ILE A 333 4.67 13.40 -3.65
CA ILE A 333 5.50 12.17 -3.69
C ILE A 333 6.68 12.39 -4.63
N THR A 334 6.44 12.90 -5.84
CA THR A 334 7.51 13.14 -6.81
C THR A 334 8.48 14.24 -6.37
N ALA A 335 7.99 15.28 -5.69
CA ALA A 335 8.82 16.35 -5.16
C ALA A 335 9.76 15.85 -4.05
N ALA A 336 9.25 15.02 -3.12
CA ALA A 336 10.07 14.39 -2.08
C ALA A 336 11.18 13.51 -2.69
N LEU A 337 10.87 12.74 -3.73
CA LEU A 337 11.87 11.93 -4.43
C LEU A 337 12.90 12.75 -5.20
N ALA A 338 12.56 13.98 -5.61
CA ALA A 338 13.45 14.85 -6.38
C ALA A 338 14.31 15.77 -5.51
N ALA A 339 14.09 15.82 -4.19
CA ALA A 339 14.75 16.72 -3.26
C ALA A 339 16.20 16.28 -2.94
N PRO A 340 17.25 16.94 -3.47
CA PRO A 340 18.64 16.50 -3.34
C PRO A 340 19.10 16.38 -1.88
N GLU A 341 18.64 17.29 -1.02
CA GLU A 341 18.98 17.34 0.40
C GLU A 341 18.62 16.05 1.17
N LEU A 342 17.67 15.26 0.67
CA LEU A 342 17.30 13.99 1.27
C LEU A 342 18.27 12.88 0.85
N TRP A 343 18.86 12.98 -0.34
CA TRP A 343 19.74 11.96 -0.93
C TRP A 343 21.21 12.16 -0.56
N GLU A 344 21.64 13.39 -0.27
CA GLU A 344 23.05 13.77 -0.03
C GLU A 344 23.61 13.34 1.35
N SER A 345 22.82 12.70 2.21
CA SER A 345 23.31 12.18 3.50
C SER A 345 24.10 10.88 3.34
N GLU A 346 25.27 10.77 3.97
CA GLU A 346 26.28 9.69 3.75
C GLU A 346 25.78 8.24 3.97
N GLU A 347 24.64 7.98 4.63
CA GLU A 347 24.23 6.59 4.92
C GLU A 347 22.74 6.23 4.72
N SER A 348 21.83 7.14 4.33
CA SER A 348 20.39 6.79 4.38
C SER A 348 19.45 7.55 3.44
N GLY A 349 19.92 7.98 2.27
CA GLY A 349 19.14 8.88 1.40
C GLY A 349 17.72 8.40 1.08
N LEU A 350 17.57 7.15 0.63
CA LEU A 350 16.27 6.53 0.34
C LEU A 350 15.38 6.40 1.60
N GLN A 351 15.99 6.15 2.77
CA GLN A 351 15.26 6.03 4.03
C GLN A 351 14.74 7.39 4.51
N ASN A 352 15.51 8.47 4.32
CA ASN A 352 15.06 9.83 4.65
C ASN A 352 13.81 10.21 3.85
N VAL A 353 13.81 9.90 2.55
CA VAL A 353 12.62 10.11 1.68
C VAL A 353 11.45 9.26 2.18
N CYS A 354 11.69 8.00 2.50
CA CYS A 354 10.67 7.09 3.03
C CYS A 354 10.02 7.62 4.31
N ASP A 355 10.83 8.06 5.28
CA ASP A 355 10.38 8.63 6.54
C ASP A 355 9.64 9.96 6.34
N GLN A 356 10.10 10.80 5.40
CA GLN A 356 9.42 12.04 5.05
C GLN A 356 8.03 11.77 4.49
N LEU A 357 7.88 10.83 3.55
CA LEU A 357 6.59 10.48 2.97
C LEU A 357 5.61 9.95 4.03
N VAL A 358 6.08 9.11 4.95
CA VAL A 358 5.25 8.65 6.08
C VAL A 358 4.89 9.81 7.01
N ASN A 359 5.82 10.73 7.31
CA ASN A 359 5.54 11.91 8.12
C ASN A 359 4.54 12.88 7.44
N MET A 360 4.62 13.01 6.11
CA MET A 360 3.66 13.77 5.30
C MET A 360 2.29 13.11 5.28
N SER A 361 2.18 11.81 5.53
CA SER A 361 0.91 11.06 5.54
C SER A 361 0.20 11.10 6.89
N LYS A 362 0.95 11.20 8.00
CA LYS A 362 0.40 11.19 9.36
C LYS A 362 -0.64 12.29 9.58
N VAL A 363 -1.72 11.93 10.28
CA VAL A 363 -2.65 12.90 10.87
C VAL A 363 -1.91 13.62 11.99
N HIS A 364 -1.52 14.88 11.77
CA HIS A 364 -1.01 15.73 12.85
C HIS A 364 -2.17 16.48 13.48
N GLU A 365 -2.19 16.54 14.81
CA GLU A 365 -3.02 17.49 15.56
C GLU A 365 -2.43 18.91 15.42
N SER A 366 -2.26 19.43 14.21
CA SER A 366 -1.80 20.82 14.05
C SER A 366 -3.01 21.75 14.16
N LEU A 367 -2.92 22.65 15.15
CA LEU A 367 -3.77 23.82 15.35
C LEU A 367 -4.14 24.45 14.00
N LYS A 368 -5.42 24.82 13.85
CA LYS A 368 -5.99 25.53 12.70
C LYS A 368 -5.02 26.58 12.15
N GLU A 369 -4.22 26.20 11.17
CA GLU A 369 -3.52 27.16 10.33
C GLU A 369 -4.55 27.70 9.35
N ASP A 370 -4.62 29.03 9.23
CA ASP A 370 -5.49 29.74 8.31
C ASP A 370 -5.16 29.33 6.86
N GLY A 371 -5.92 28.39 6.31
CA GLY A 371 -5.82 27.99 4.91
C GLY A 371 -6.67 26.77 4.58
N ASP A 372 -7.24 26.77 3.37
CA ASP A 372 -7.93 25.61 2.78
C ASP A 372 -6.91 24.50 2.46
N ARG A 373 -6.42 23.80 3.48
CA ARG A 373 -5.62 22.58 3.27
C ARG A 373 -6.52 21.48 2.72
N LEU A 374 -6.20 21.02 1.51
CA LEU A 374 -6.91 19.94 0.80
C LEU A 374 -6.07 18.67 0.81
N TYR A 375 -6.73 17.51 0.78
CA TYR A 375 -6.07 16.21 0.77
C TYR A 375 -6.51 15.34 -0.43
N PRO A 376 -5.69 14.38 -0.86
CA PRO A 376 -6.00 13.50 -1.99
C PRO A 376 -7.33 12.78 -1.84
N PHE A 377 -7.65 12.24 -0.67
CA PHE A 377 -8.92 11.55 -0.42
C PHE A 377 -10.12 12.47 -0.66
N ALA A 378 -10.09 13.69 -0.13
CA ALA A 378 -11.15 14.68 -0.34
C ALA A 378 -11.26 15.05 -1.84
N THR A 379 -10.13 15.22 -2.51
CA THR A 379 -10.09 15.45 -3.96
C THR A 379 -10.71 14.30 -4.75
N ALA A 380 -10.40 13.05 -4.40
CA ALA A 380 -11.00 11.88 -5.03
C ALA A 380 -12.51 11.80 -4.77
N ALA A 381 -12.96 12.18 -3.56
CA ALA A 381 -14.39 12.27 -3.25
C ALA A 381 -15.12 13.34 -4.07
N VAL A 382 -14.47 14.48 -4.38
CA VAL A 382 -15.02 15.51 -5.29
C VAL A 382 -15.25 14.94 -6.69
N LEU A 383 -14.28 14.18 -7.21
CA LEU A 383 -14.38 13.56 -8.54
C LEU A 383 -15.55 12.57 -8.58
N GLU A 384 -15.66 11.70 -7.58
CA GLU A 384 -16.76 10.74 -7.46
C GLU A 384 -18.12 11.45 -7.29
N TYR A 385 -18.19 12.46 -6.43
CA TYR A 385 -19.40 13.25 -6.19
C TYR A 385 -19.92 13.87 -7.48
N ARG A 386 -19.01 14.47 -8.26
CA ARG A 386 -19.34 15.09 -9.53
C ARG A 386 -19.83 14.07 -10.55
N GLU A 387 -19.15 12.93 -10.67
CA GLU A 387 -19.57 11.87 -11.58
C GLU A 387 -21.00 11.41 -11.28
N ARG A 388 -21.30 11.13 -10.00
CA ARG A 388 -22.65 10.72 -9.58
C ARG A 388 -23.70 11.80 -9.73
N ALA A 389 -23.37 13.06 -9.41
CA ALA A 389 -24.29 14.17 -9.62
C ALA A 389 -24.69 14.30 -11.10
N LEU A 390 -23.75 14.09 -12.03
CA LEU A 390 -24.03 14.07 -13.47
C LEU A 390 -24.87 12.86 -13.89
N GLU A 391 -24.68 11.69 -13.29
CA GLU A 391 -25.50 10.50 -13.54
C GLU A 391 -26.95 10.68 -13.06
N GLU A 392 -27.14 11.18 -11.84
CA GLU A 392 -28.48 11.42 -11.28
C GLU A 392 -29.22 12.50 -12.08
N THR A 393 -28.53 13.57 -12.52
CA THR A 393 -29.14 14.62 -13.36
C THR A 393 -29.61 14.09 -14.72
N LYS A 394 -28.89 13.13 -15.33
CA LYS A 394 -29.31 12.51 -16.60
C LYS A 394 -30.57 11.65 -16.45
N LEU A 395 -30.79 11.11 -15.25
CA LEU A 395 -31.93 10.24 -14.95
C LEU A 395 -33.14 11.04 -14.43
N ALA A 396 -32.93 12.21 -13.86
CA ALA A 396 -33.97 13.07 -13.32
C ALA A 396 -34.67 13.89 -14.41
N THR A 397 -36.00 14.01 -14.32
CA THR A 397 -36.84 14.90 -15.16
C THR A 397 -36.90 16.35 -14.65
N GLY A 398 -35.91 16.77 -13.86
CA GLY A 398 -35.82 18.12 -13.29
C GLY A 398 -34.48 18.37 -12.58
N PRO A 399 -34.12 19.64 -12.31
CA PRO A 399 -32.79 20.02 -11.82
C PRO A 399 -32.58 19.85 -10.30
N LEU A 400 -33.64 19.57 -9.53
CA LEU A 400 -33.58 19.48 -8.07
C LEU A 400 -33.97 18.08 -7.60
N ASP A 401 -33.15 17.51 -6.73
CA ASP A 401 -33.48 16.28 -6.03
C ASP A 401 -34.53 16.53 -4.94
N ALA A 402 -35.01 15.47 -4.27
CA ALA A 402 -35.99 15.60 -3.19
C ALA A 402 -35.47 16.42 -1.98
N SER A 403 -34.17 16.70 -1.89
CA SER A 403 -33.57 17.53 -0.85
C SER A 403 -33.49 19.02 -1.20
N GLY A 404 -33.80 19.39 -2.44
CA GLY A 404 -33.73 20.77 -2.92
C GLY A 404 -32.31 21.29 -3.11
N VAL A 405 -31.32 20.40 -3.17
CA VAL A 405 -29.91 20.75 -3.34
C VAL A 405 -29.54 20.69 -4.82
N ASP A 406 -28.97 21.78 -5.35
CA ASP A 406 -28.35 21.78 -6.67
C ASP A 406 -26.97 21.10 -6.59
N HIS A 407 -26.99 19.77 -6.67
CA HIS A 407 -25.79 18.94 -6.63
C HIS A 407 -24.79 19.27 -7.75
N LEU A 408 -25.26 19.78 -8.90
CA LEU A 408 -24.39 20.12 -10.01
C LEU A 408 -23.60 21.40 -9.71
N ALA A 409 -24.27 22.44 -9.18
CA ALA A 409 -23.62 23.68 -8.75
C ALA A 409 -22.58 23.41 -7.65
N VAL A 410 -22.94 22.63 -6.63
CA VAL A 410 -22.02 22.24 -5.55
C VAL A 410 -20.81 21.47 -6.11
N SER A 411 -21.02 20.56 -7.07
CA SER A 411 -19.92 19.80 -7.67
C SER A 411 -18.94 20.67 -8.47
N LEU A 412 -19.41 21.79 -9.03
CA LEU A 412 -18.57 22.74 -9.78
C LEU A 412 -17.71 23.57 -8.81
N GLU A 413 -18.31 24.06 -7.74
CA GLU A 413 -17.63 24.79 -6.67
C GLU A 413 -16.50 23.94 -6.06
N LEU A 414 -16.83 22.73 -5.62
CA LEU A 414 -15.86 21.79 -5.06
C LEU A 414 -14.73 21.47 -6.05
N ARG A 415 -15.05 21.26 -7.33
CA ARG A 415 -14.03 20.96 -8.34
C ARG A 415 -13.08 22.15 -8.58
N GLU A 416 -13.58 23.38 -8.57
CA GLU A 416 -12.71 24.55 -8.72
C GLU A 416 -11.79 24.72 -7.51
N ARG A 417 -12.29 24.46 -6.30
CA ARG A 417 -11.47 24.46 -5.07
C ARG A 417 -10.31 23.46 -5.13
N HIS A 418 -10.53 22.28 -5.70
CA HIS A 418 -9.51 21.20 -5.79
C HIS A 418 -8.68 21.21 -7.08
N LYS A 419 -8.77 22.28 -7.88
CA LYS A 419 -8.12 22.34 -9.20
C LYS A 419 -6.60 22.26 -9.13
N GLY A 420 -6.01 21.53 -10.08
CA GLY A 420 -4.56 21.42 -10.24
C GLY A 420 -3.89 20.42 -9.29
N LYS A 421 -4.65 19.72 -8.45
CA LYS A 421 -4.12 18.66 -7.58
C LYS A 421 -4.21 17.29 -8.24
N GLN A 422 -3.11 16.54 -8.25
CA GLN A 422 -3.05 15.20 -8.83
C GLN A 422 -3.12 14.11 -7.75
N THR A 423 -4.13 13.26 -7.84
CA THR A 423 -4.29 12.07 -7.00
C THR A 423 -3.77 10.82 -7.72
N LEU A 424 -3.68 9.70 -6.99
CA LEU A 424 -3.40 8.39 -7.56
C LEU A 424 -4.71 7.75 -8.05
N ASP A 425 -5.13 8.11 -9.26
CA ASP A 425 -6.48 7.90 -9.77
C ASP A 425 -6.67 6.62 -10.59
N ARG A 426 -5.61 5.80 -10.78
CA ARG A 426 -5.74 4.58 -11.58
C ARG A 426 -6.51 3.51 -10.82
N HIS A 427 -7.77 3.32 -11.19
CA HIS A 427 -8.66 2.30 -10.62
C HIS A 427 -9.35 1.43 -11.68
N LEU A 428 -9.76 0.24 -11.27
CA LEU A 428 -10.67 -0.67 -11.95
C LEU A 428 -11.93 -0.81 -11.08
N LEU A 429 -13.05 -0.25 -11.54
CA LEU A 429 -14.33 -0.32 -10.85
C LEU A 429 -15.09 -1.59 -11.23
N LEU A 430 -15.32 -2.48 -10.26
CA LEU A 430 -16.07 -3.73 -10.41
C LEU A 430 -17.58 -3.58 -10.13
N ARG A 431 -18.07 -2.35 -10.04
CA ARG A 431 -19.46 -2.04 -9.67
C ARG A 431 -20.44 -2.67 -10.66
N ARG A 432 -21.52 -3.25 -10.14
CA ARG A 432 -22.69 -3.62 -10.95
C ARG A 432 -23.64 -2.43 -11.04
N PRO A 433 -24.07 -2.00 -12.23
CA PRO A 433 -24.97 -0.84 -12.40
C PRO A 433 -26.28 -0.94 -11.60
N SER A 434 -26.77 -2.15 -11.34
CA SER A 434 -28.03 -2.38 -10.63
C SER A 434 -27.96 -2.27 -9.11
N ARG A 435 -26.77 -2.06 -8.52
CA ARG A 435 -26.63 -1.94 -7.07
C ARG A 435 -26.77 -0.48 -6.65
N LYS A 436 -27.46 -0.27 -5.52
CA LYS A 436 -27.49 1.02 -4.83
C LYS A 436 -26.06 1.41 -4.44
N HIS A 437 -25.74 2.69 -4.58
CA HIS A 437 -24.51 3.27 -4.08
C HIS A 437 -24.35 3.03 -2.57
N HIS A 438 -23.14 2.71 -2.15
CA HIS A 438 -22.80 2.57 -0.74
C HIS A 438 -22.82 3.91 -0.01
N TYR A 439 -22.27 4.94 -0.64
CA TYR A 439 -22.31 6.32 -0.15
C TYR A 439 -23.38 7.14 -0.88
N SER A 440 -24.17 7.91 -0.15
CA SER A 440 -25.05 8.93 -0.74
C SER A 440 -24.25 10.12 -1.26
N LEU A 441 -24.84 10.94 -2.13
CA LEU A 441 -24.22 12.20 -2.55
C LEU A 441 -23.88 13.08 -1.34
N MET A 442 -24.75 13.16 -0.33
CA MET A 442 -24.45 13.93 0.88
C MET A 442 -23.23 13.41 1.64
N GLN A 443 -23.06 12.08 1.74
CA GLN A 443 -21.86 11.50 2.36
C GLN A 443 -20.60 11.81 1.57
N LEU A 444 -20.66 11.72 0.24
CA LEU A 444 -19.53 12.10 -0.62
C LEU A 444 -19.20 13.59 -0.54
N LYS A 445 -20.21 14.46 -0.41
CA LYS A 445 -20.01 15.89 -0.16
C LYS A 445 -19.22 16.12 1.14
N LEU A 446 -19.62 15.46 2.23
CA LEU A 446 -18.90 15.56 3.50
C LEU A 446 -17.45 15.07 3.40
N MET A 447 -17.21 14.00 2.64
CA MET A 447 -15.86 13.49 2.35
C MET A 447 -15.04 14.48 1.52
N ALA A 448 -15.66 15.11 0.53
CA ALA A 448 -15.06 16.13 -0.33
C ALA A 448 -14.71 17.42 0.43
N GLU A 449 -15.47 17.76 1.48
CA GLU A 449 -15.25 18.93 2.32
C GLU A 449 -14.27 18.67 3.49
N MET A 450 -13.72 17.45 3.62
CA MET A 450 -12.81 17.15 4.72
C MET A 450 -11.53 18.00 4.66
N GLN A 451 -11.24 18.64 5.79
CA GLN A 451 -10.07 19.49 6.01
C GLN A 451 -8.99 18.82 6.87
N THR A 452 -9.16 17.53 7.13
CA THR A 452 -8.20 16.70 7.87
C THR A 452 -7.74 15.55 6.98
N LYS A 453 -6.54 15.07 7.24
CA LYS A 453 -6.06 13.80 6.72
C LYS A 453 -6.99 12.66 7.16
N LYS A 454 -7.10 11.63 6.32
CA LYS A 454 -7.79 10.40 6.67
C LYS A 454 -6.95 9.68 7.73
N PRO A 455 -7.50 9.38 8.92
CA PRO A 455 -6.81 8.56 9.90
C PRO A 455 -6.67 7.15 9.35
N ASP A 456 -5.42 6.70 9.21
CA ASP A 456 -5.14 5.39 8.65
C ASP A 456 -3.78 4.86 9.08
N ASP A 457 -3.63 3.54 8.95
CA ASP A 457 -2.31 2.90 8.99
C ASP A 457 -1.51 3.26 7.75
N ILE A 458 -0.19 3.27 7.88
CA ILE A 458 0.71 3.52 6.76
C ILE A 458 1.78 2.45 6.78
N THR A 459 1.89 1.71 5.68
CA THR A 459 2.99 0.79 5.40
C THR A 459 3.60 1.19 4.07
N LEU A 460 4.91 1.45 4.03
CA LEU A 460 5.62 1.87 2.82
C LEU A 460 6.93 1.10 2.69
N PHE A 461 7.14 0.48 1.53
CA PHE A 461 8.41 -0.07 1.10
C PHE A 461 8.92 0.65 -0.15
N MET A 462 10.22 0.91 -0.19
CA MET A 462 10.89 1.56 -1.30
C MET A 462 12.14 0.77 -1.72
N THR A 463 12.36 0.68 -3.04
CA THR A 463 13.58 0.12 -3.63
C THR A 463 14.08 1.04 -4.73
N SER A 464 15.36 1.41 -4.69
CA SER A 464 16.02 2.20 -5.75
C SER A 464 16.86 1.29 -6.64
N PHE A 465 16.68 1.43 -7.96
CA PHE A 465 17.38 0.69 -9.00
C PHE A 465 18.50 1.52 -9.64
N ALA A 466 19.42 2.05 -8.83
CA ALA A 466 20.63 2.70 -9.29
C ALA A 466 21.81 1.71 -9.24
N GLN A 467 22.76 1.79 -10.19
CA GLN A 467 24.05 1.14 -10.00
C GLN A 467 24.82 1.89 -8.90
N GLY A 468 25.31 1.13 -7.91
CA GLY A 468 26.10 1.66 -6.79
C GLY A 468 27.53 2.02 -7.17
#